data_AF-A0A5C4RFJ6-F1
#
_entry.id   AF-A0A5C4RFJ6-F1
#
_cell.length_a   1.000
_cell.length_b   1.000
_cell.length_c   1.000
_cell.angle_alpha   90.00
_cell.angle_beta   90.00
_cell.angle_gamma   90.00
#
_symmetry.space_group_name_H-M   'P 1'
#
loop_
_entity.id
_entity.type
_entity.pdbx_description
1 polymer ?
#
loop_
_entity_poly.entity_id
_entity_poly.type
_entity_poly.pdbx_seq_one_letter_code
_entity_poly.pdbx_strand_id
1 'polypeptide(L)'
;MGKKIIHIIGAIAIFILALLGLFLTGGNLVSLVEMDEEITFSGSVFIIFFSFPLISYTTFFIIFVTVTGHYPKHHDNFVKYFFSIAIVALFLSFPISLYVNYKLKSDNYLVCPRISWMSPNTYVKDIKLCN
;
A
#
# COMPACT_ATOMS: atom_id res chain seq x y z
N MET A 1 3.17 -34.33 2.11
CA MET A 1 3.20 -33.56 0.85
C MET A 1 2.14 -32.45 0.82
N GLY A 2 0.86 -32.74 1.15
CA GLY A 2 -0.23 -31.74 1.07
C GLY A 2 -0.05 -30.45 1.89
N LYS A 3 0.48 -30.51 3.12
CA LYS A 3 0.68 -29.31 3.96
C LYS A 3 1.62 -28.26 3.33
N LYS A 4 2.69 -28.71 2.65
CA LYS A 4 3.63 -27.80 1.96
C LYS A 4 2.97 -27.07 0.79
N ILE A 5 2.15 -27.78 0.03
CA ILE A 5 1.41 -27.23 -1.12
C ILE A 5 0.42 -26.16 -0.65
N ILE A 6 -0.30 -26.40 0.44
CA ILE A 6 -1.23 -25.41 1.01
C ILE A 6 -0.51 -24.12 1.41
N HIS A 7 0.65 -24.20 2.06
CA HIS A 7 1.43 -23.01 2.43
C HIS A 7 1.90 -22.22 1.20
N ILE A 8 2.35 -22.91 0.15
CA ILE A 8 2.80 -22.26 -1.09
C ILE A 8 1.63 -21.57 -1.80
N ILE A 9 0.48 -22.24 -1.93
CA ILE A 9 -0.72 -21.66 -2.54
C ILE A 9 -1.18 -20.43 -1.74
N GLY A 10 -1.22 -20.53 -0.42
CA GLY A 10 -1.59 -19.41 0.46
C GLY A 10 -0.65 -18.22 0.32
N ALA A 11 0.67 -18.47 0.29
CA ALA A 11 1.65 -17.42 0.07
C ALA A 11 1.45 -16.73 -1.31
N ILE A 12 1.31 -17.51 -2.38
CA ILE A 12 1.06 -16.98 -3.73
C ILE A 12 -0.22 -16.14 -3.76
N ALA A 13 -1.31 -16.59 -3.13
CA ALA A 13 -2.55 -15.83 -3.06
C ALA A 13 -2.36 -14.47 -2.35
N ILE A 14 -1.66 -14.46 -1.21
CA ILE A 14 -1.33 -13.21 -0.48
C ILE A 14 -0.46 -12.28 -1.36
N PHE A 15 0.49 -12.84 -2.10
CA PHE A 15 1.35 -12.05 -2.99
C PHE A 15 0.57 -11.42 -4.14
N ILE A 16 -0.36 -12.15 -4.76
CA ILE A 16 -1.25 -11.61 -5.79
C ILE A 16 -2.10 -10.48 -5.23
N LEU A 17 -2.66 -10.65 -4.03
CA LEU A 17 -3.42 -9.58 -3.35
C LEU A 17 -2.54 -8.35 -3.07
N ALA A 18 -1.29 -8.56 -2.65
CA ALA A 18 -0.33 -7.48 -2.42
C ALA A 18 0.03 -6.74 -3.72
N LEU A 19 0.20 -7.45 -4.84
CA LEU A 19 0.44 -6.86 -6.16
C LEU A 19 -0.75 -6.02 -6.63
N LEU A 20 -1.98 -6.49 -6.43
CA LEU A 20 -3.18 -5.71 -6.74
C LEU A 20 -3.25 -4.45 -5.88
N GLY A 21 -2.98 -4.57 -4.57
CA GLY A 21 -2.90 -3.42 -3.68
C GLY A 21 -1.83 -2.41 -4.10
N LEU A 22 -0.65 -2.88 -4.49
CA LEU A 22 0.44 -2.03 -5.00
C LEU A 22 0.03 -1.31 -6.29
N PHE A 23 -0.61 -1.99 -7.23
CA PHE A 23 -1.03 -1.40 -8.50
C PHE A 23 -2.05 -0.28 -8.29
N LEU A 24 -3.07 -0.53 -7.46
CA LEU A 24 -4.11 0.45 -7.14
C LEU A 24 -3.53 1.66 -6.39
N THR A 25 -2.73 1.41 -5.35
CA THR A 25 -2.17 2.50 -4.54
C THR A 25 -1.04 3.24 -5.24
N GLY A 26 -0.29 2.57 -6.10
CA GLY A 26 0.69 3.19 -6.99
C GLY A 26 0.05 4.15 -7.97
N GLY A 27 -1.06 3.75 -8.62
CA GLY A 27 -1.84 4.65 -9.49
C GLY A 27 -2.29 5.91 -8.74
N ASN A 28 -2.88 5.74 -7.55
CA ASN A 28 -3.30 6.85 -6.70
C ASN A 28 -2.16 7.82 -6.34
N LEU A 29 -0.96 7.30 -6.07
CA LEU A 29 0.21 8.13 -5.79
C LEU A 29 0.74 8.85 -7.04
N VAL A 30 0.72 8.19 -8.20
CA VAL A 30 1.09 8.81 -9.48
C VAL A 30 0.15 9.97 -9.79
N SER A 31 -1.16 9.77 -9.68
CA SER A 31 -2.15 10.85 -9.88
C SER A 31 -1.96 12.04 -8.95
N LEU A 32 -1.54 11.78 -7.70
CA LEU A 32 -1.20 12.83 -6.74
C LEU A 32 0.07 13.60 -7.16
N VAL A 33 1.09 12.92 -7.69
CA VAL A 33 2.34 13.54 -8.14
C VAL A 33 2.14 14.35 -9.42
N GLU A 34 1.33 13.83 -10.35
CA GLU A 34 1.01 14.48 -11.63
C GLU A 34 -0.03 15.60 -11.49
N MET A 35 -0.67 15.73 -10.33
CA MET A 35 -1.72 16.72 -10.07
C MET A 35 -2.88 16.59 -11.07
N ASP A 36 -3.35 15.36 -11.23
CA ASP A 36 -4.46 14.98 -12.10
C ASP A 36 -5.77 15.69 -11.75
N GLU A 37 -6.77 15.61 -12.64
CA GLU A 37 -8.10 16.19 -12.40
C GLU A 37 -8.86 15.48 -11.29
N GLU A 38 -8.60 14.17 -11.10
CA GLU A 38 -9.12 13.35 -10.01
C GLU A 38 -7.95 12.70 -9.26
N ILE A 39 -7.93 12.87 -7.93
CA ILE A 39 -6.88 12.33 -7.07
C ILE A 39 -7.56 11.58 -5.93
N THR A 40 -7.30 10.29 -5.82
CA THR A 40 -7.75 9.47 -4.69
C THR A 40 -6.61 9.27 -3.71
N PHE A 41 -6.70 9.81 -2.50
CA PHE A 41 -5.64 9.72 -1.50
C PHE A 41 -6.13 9.53 -0.07
N SER A 42 -5.36 8.79 0.72
CA SER A 42 -5.52 8.64 2.17
C SER A 42 -4.23 8.13 2.80
N GLY A 43 -4.15 8.21 4.14
CA GLY A 43 -3.08 7.55 4.88
C GLY A 43 -2.99 6.04 4.61
N SER A 44 -4.11 5.36 4.34
CA SER A 44 -4.10 3.92 4.01
C SER A 44 -3.46 3.61 2.65
N VAL A 45 -3.65 4.47 1.64
CA VAL A 45 -2.96 4.35 0.34
C VAL A 45 -1.44 4.37 0.55
N PHE A 46 -0.97 5.31 1.37
CA PHE A 46 0.45 5.42 1.73
C PHE A 46 0.96 4.17 2.46
N ILE A 47 0.25 3.72 3.51
CA ILE A 47 0.66 2.53 4.29
C ILE A 47 0.76 1.29 3.39
N ILE A 48 -0.26 1.03 2.57
CA ILE A 48 -0.32 -0.16 1.71
C ILE A 48 0.86 -0.17 0.73
N PHE A 49 1.13 0.97 0.08
CA PHE A 49 2.23 1.09 -0.88
C PHE A 49 3.59 0.81 -0.22
N PHE A 50 3.87 1.44 0.92
CA PHE A 50 5.15 1.28 1.63
C PHE A 50 5.28 -0.04 2.42
N SER A 51 4.17 -0.75 2.66
CA SER A 51 4.19 -2.08 3.28
C SER A 51 4.48 -3.20 2.28
N PHE A 52 4.35 -2.95 0.98
CA PHE A 52 4.56 -3.96 -0.06
C PHE A 52 5.92 -4.68 0.01
N PRO A 53 7.07 -4.01 0.25
CA PRO A 53 8.36 -4.70 0.36
C PRO A 53 8.39 -5.77 1.47
N LEU A 54 7.77 -5.49 2.62
CA LEU A 54 7.69 -6.43 3.74
C LEU A 54 6.83 -7.65 3.37
N ILE A 55 5.66 -7.42 2.76
CA ILE A 55 4.74 -8.49 2.37
C ILE A 55 5.38 -9.37 1.30
N SER A 56 5.97 -8.75 0.27
CA SER A 56 6.69 -9.44 -0.80
C SER A 56 7.82 -10.32 -0.25
N TYR A 57 8.65 -9.76 0.63
CA TYR A 57 9.73 -10.50 1.28
C TYR A 57 9.22 -11.68 2.10
N THR A 58 8.18 -11.47 2.91
CA THR A 58 7.61 -12.51 3.78
C THR A 58 7.04 -13.67 2.96
N THR A 59 6.34 -13.37 1.85
CA THR A 59 5.87 -14.40 0.91
C THR A 59 7.04 -15.20 0.34
N PHE A 60 8.05 -14.51 -0.20
CA PHE A 60 9.19 -15.18 -0.81
C PHE A 60 9.91 -16.06 0.20
N PHE A 61 10.07 -15.57 1.44
CA PHE A 61 10.65 -16.31 2.54
C PHE A 61 9.86 -17.58 2.88
N ILE A 62 8.53 -17.51 2.98
CA ILE A 62 7.68 -18.68 3.25
C ILE A 62 7.87 -19.76 2.17
N ILE A 63 7.86 -19.35 0.90
CA ILE A 63 8.06 -20.27 -0.23
C ILE A 63 9.47 -20.87 -0.16
N PHE A 64 10.50 -20.03 0.02
CA PHE A 64 11.90 -20.44 0.11
C PHE A 64 12.13 -21.48 1.21
N VAL A 65 11.67 -21.21 2.43
CA VAL A 65 11.83 -22.13 3.57
C VAL A 65 11.03 -23.41 3.35
N THR A 66 9.84 -23.34 2.76
CA THR A 66 9.02 -24.53 2.48
C THR A 66 9.67 -25.47 1.46
N VAL A 67 10.35 -24.91 0.45
CA VAL A 67 11.03 -25.64 -0.62
C VAL A 67 12.40 -26.15 -0.16
N THR A 68 13.25 -25.25 0.35
CA THR A 68 14.65 -25.57 0.67
C THR A 68 14.83 -26.17 2.06
N GLY A 69 13.91 -25.92 3.00
CA GLY A 69 14.03 -26.31 4.40
C GLY A 69 15.06 -25.51 5.20
N HIS A 70 15.71 -24.51 4.60
CA HIS A 70 16.78 -23.72 5.23
C HIS A 70 16.37 -22.25 5.31
N TYR A 71 16.92 -21.54 6.30
CA TYR A 71 16.71 -20.10 6.47
C TYR A 71 17.77 -19.32 5.69
N PRO A 72 17.40 -18.24 4.98
CA PRO A 72 18.36 -17.38 4.31
C PRO A 72 19.25 -16.65 5.33
N LYS A 73 20.56 -16.60 5.05
CA LYS A 73 21.61 -16.11 5.96
C LYS A 73 21.37 -14.69 6.51
N HIS A 74 20.73 -13.83 5.73
CA HIS A 74 20.51 -12.41 6.09
C HIS A 74 19.06 -12.10 6.43
N HIS A 75 18.25 -13.11 6.79
CA HIS A 75 16.82 -12.95 7.06
C HIS A 75 16.50 -11.80 8.02
N ASP A 76 17.14 -11.78 9.17
CA ASP A 76 16.87 -10.82 10.24
C ASP A 76 17.11 -9.37 9.81
N ASN A 77 18.13 -9.14 8.99
CA ASN A 77 18.44 -7.81 8.47
C ASN A 77 17.36 -7.31 7.49
N PHE A 78 16.90 -8.18 6.59
CA PHE A 78 15.83 -7.84 5.64
C PHE A 78 14.51 -7.57 6.37
N VAL A 79 14.13 -8.45 7.30
CA VAL A 79 12.91 -8.26 8.11
C VAL A 79 13.00 -6.96 8.88
N LYS A 80 14.12 -6.70 9.58
CA LYS A 80 14.31 -5.46 10.35
C LYS A 80 14.16 -4.21 9.48
N TYR A 81 14.77 -4.19 8.30
CA TYR A 81 14.71 -3.04 7.41
C TYR A 81 13.31 -2.81 6.85
N PHE A 82 12.68 -3.83 6.27
CA PHE A 82 11.33 -3.70 5.69
C PHE A 82 10.26 -3.44 6.74
N PHE A 83 10.40 -4.03 7.93
CA PHE A 83 9.52 -3.76 9.06
C PHE A 83 9.66 -2.32 9.55
N SER A 84 10.89 -1.81 9.63
CA SER A 84 11.13 -0.40 9.98
C SER A 84 10.48 0.55 8.98
N ILE A 85 10.55 0.26 7.67
CA ILE A 85 9.86 1.04 6.63
C ILE A 85 8.35 1.03 6.87
N ALA A 86 7.75 -0.13 7.10
CA ALA A 86 6.31 -0.24 7.34
C ALA A 86 5.86 0.54 8.59
N ILE A 87 6.64 0.49 9.68
CA ILE A 87 6.39 1.28 10.89
C ILE A 87 6.47 2.78 10.61
N VAL A 88 7.54 3.24 9.95
CA VAL A 88 7.70 4.65 9.61
C VAL A 88 6.54 5.11 8.73
N ALA A 89 6.13 4.29 7.75
CA ALA A 89 4.99 4.58 6.90
C ALA A 89 3.68 4.71 7.69
N LEU A 90 3.47 3.85 8.69
CA LEU A 90 2.31 3.92 9.57
C LEU A 90 2.28 5.23 10.38
N PHE A 91 3.41 5.64 10.96
CA PHE A 91 3.49 6.91 11.69
C PHE A 91 3.35 8.13 10.79
N LEU A 92 3.95 8.10 9.60
CA LEU A 92 3.89 9.22 8.65
C LEU A 92 2.56 9.29 7.89
N SER A 93 1.78 8.22 7.87
CA SER A 93 0.50 8.16 7.15
C SER A 93 -0.47 9.28 7.58
N PHE A 94 -0.52 9.57 8.87
CA PHE A 94 -1.38 10.60 9.43
C PHE A 94 -0.93 12.03 9.05
N PRO A 95 0.31 12.47 9.34
CA PRO A 95 0.75 13.81 8.96
C PRO A 95 0.75 14.02 7.44
N ILE A 96 1.11 12.99 6.66
CA ILE A 96 1.07 13.08 5.19
C ILE A 96 -0.38 13.24 4.70
N SER A 97 -1.33 12.47 5.25
CA SER A 97 -2.75 12.61 4.89
C SER A 97 -3.30 14.00 5.19
N LEU A 98 -2.88 14.62 6.31
CA LEU A 98 -3.26 15.99 6.64
C LEU A 98 -2.62 17.01 5.68
N TYR A 99 -1.32 16.84 5.40
CA TYR A 99 -0.58 17.70 4.51
C TYR A 99 -1.16 17.69 3.09
N VAL A 100 -1.39 16.52 2.51
CA VAL A 100 -1.97 16.38 1.17
C VAL A 100 -3.36 17.01 1.11
N ASN A 101 -4.20 16.75 2.12
CA ASN A 101 -5.52 17.36 2.19
C ASN A 101 -5.47 18.90 2.25
N TYR A 102 -4.53 19.47 3.02
CA TYR A 102 -4.33 20.91 3.08
C TYR A 102 -3.84 21.47 1.75
N LYS A 103 -2.84 20.83 1.14
CA LYS A 103 -2.23 21.23 -0.13
C LYS A 103 -3.25 21.23 -1.27
N LEU A 104 -4.00 20.14 -1.43
CA LEU A 104 -5.01 20.02 -2.49
C LEU A 104 -6.14 21.06 -2.33
N LYS A 105 -6.60 21.32 -1.10
CA LYS A 105 -7.58 22.40 -0.85
C LYS A 105 -7.02 23.78 -1.18
N SER A 106 -5.75 24.02 -0.90
CA SER A 106 -5.08 25.27 -1.28
C SER A 106 -4.96 25.43 -2.80
N ASP A 107 -4.89 24.32 -3.53
CA ASP A 107 -4.83 24.29 -5.00
C ASP A 107 -6.23 24.23 -5.66
N ASN A 108 -7.28 24.60 -4.91
CA ASN A 108 -8.70 24.65 -5.34
C ASN A 108 -9.33 23.29 -5.70
N TYR A 109 -8.79 22.17 -5.22
CA TYR A 109 -9.50 20.89 -5.33
C TYR A 109 -10.68 20.82 -4.37
N LEU A 110 -11.78 20.28 -4.86
CA LEU A 110 -12.99 19.96 -4.13
C LEU A 110 -12.92 18.52 -3.62
N VAL A 111 -13.49 18.26 -2.44
CA VAL A 111 -13.52 16.91 -1.85
C VAL A 111 -14.90 16.30 -2.11
N CYS A 112 -14.94 15.14 -2.75
CA CYS A 112 -16.17 14.41 -2.97
C CYS A 112 -16.74 13.84 -1.65
N PRO A 113 -18.08 13.70 -1.53
CA PRO A 113 -18.69 13.04 -0.39
C PRO A 113 -18.21 11.59 -0.30
N ARG A 114 -17.81 11.16 0.89
CA ARG A 114 -17.31 9.80 1.11
C ARG A 114 -18.46 8.84 1.30
N ILE A 115 -18.37 7.67 0.66
CA ILE A 115 -19.34 6.58 0.83
C ILE A 115 -19.16 5.91 2.20
N SER A 116 -17.93 5.84 2.71
CA SER A 116 -17.59 5.20 3.99
C SER A 116 -16.47 5.93 4.71
N TRP A 117 -16.42 5.81 6.03
CA TRP A 117 -15.34 6.39 6.83
C TRP A 117 -13.97 5.73 6.57
N MET A 118 -13.97 4.48 6.11
CA MET A 118 -12.75 3.75 5.71
C MET A 118 -12.33 4.02 4.26
N SER A 119 -13.17 4.65 3.43
CA SER A 119 -12.80 4.91 2.04
C SER A 119 -11.74 6.02 1.96
N PRO A 120 -10.82 5.95 0.98
CA PRO A 120 -9.93 7.07 0.72
C PRO A 120 -10.72 8.32 0.32
N ASN A 121 -10.07 9.48 0.39
CA ASN A 121 -10.67 10.74 -0.05
C ASN A 121 -10.45 10.89 -1.55
N THR A 122 -11.49 11.28 -2.26
CA THR A 122 -11.40 11.67 -3.66
C THR A 122 -11.43 13.19 -3.75
N TYR A 123 -10.43 13.76 -4.42
CA TYR A 123 -10.23 15.17 -4.67
C TYR A 123 -10.38 15.44 -6.16
N VAL A 124 -11.20 16.41 -6.55
CA VAL A 124 -11.47 16.72 -7.96
C VAL A 124 -11.36 18.22 -8.23
N LYS A 125 -10.98 18.61 -9.45
CA LYS A 125 -10.99 20.04 -9.87
C LYS A 125 -12.40 20.55 -10.18
N ASP A 126 -13.24 19.73 -10.82
CA ASP A 126 -14.65 20.02 -11.08
C ASP A 126 -15.52 19.03 -10.29
N ILE A 127 -16.52 19.55 -9.57
CA ILE A 127 -17.46 18.73 -8.79
C ILE A 127 -18.25 17.74 -9.65
N LYS A 128 -18.38 17.99 -10.96
CA LYS A 128 -19.01 17.07 -11.92
C LYS A 128 -18.26 15.75 -12.07
N LEU A 129 -16.99 15.69 -11.67
CA LEU A 129 -16.19 14.48 -11.65
C LEU A 129 -16.45 13.61 -10.41
N CYS A 130 -17.18 14.11 -9.42
CA CYS A 130 -17.64 13.28 -8.30
C CYS A 130 -18.77 12.35 -8.77
N ASN A 131 -18.50 11.04 -8.73
CA ASN A 131 -19.49 9.99 -8.99
C ASN A 131 -20.35 9.68 -7.76
#